data_AF-A0A7I5E7L0-F1
#
_entry.id   AF-A0A7I5E7L0-F1
#
_cell.length_a   1.000
_cell.length_b   1.000
_cell.length_c   1.000
_cell.angle_alpha   90.00
_cell.angle_beta   90.00
_cell.angle_gamma   90.00
#
_symmetry.space_group_name_H-M   'P 1'
#
loop_
_entity.id
_entity.type
_entity.pdbx_description
1 polymer ?
#
loop_
_entity_poly.entity_id
_entity_poly.type
_entity_poly.pdbx_seq_one_letter_code
_entity_poly.pdbx_strand_id
1 'polypeptide(L)'
;MDLKEMEKIQEERREFVKNLGIEYRYGCYEEKRADSCQLLGEYMEALEQNFKVAYTLFKENCEQRKYPKSCYKYAMYLLNGKECQPNMTKTIDPLHVACDGNLKQGCRYLSLVHWNGEKHRPADSKKAEMYMKKACDLEDGEACWLLSTWYMGNKEKFRSAPVNETKEHDRASLGSLERNMYKALEYGIKACEMDVFQSCVNVARMYKLGDGIEKNLDEATKFMGKAREIMEAIKSKENVPGFTG
;
A
#
# COMPACT_ATOMS: atom_id res chain seq x y z
N MET A 1 -10.60 32.21 20.65
CA MET A 1 -11.68 31.23 20.79
C MET A 1 -11.72 30.80 22.25
N ASP A 2 -12.85 31.05 22.91
CA ASP A 2 -13.09 30.71 24.33
C ASP A 2 -13.32 29.20 24.48
N LEU A 3 -12.96 28.62 25.64
CA LEU A 3 -13.20 27.23 26.01
C LEU A 3 -14.66 26.79 25.75
N LYS A 4 -15.64 27.64 26.05
CA LYS A 4 -17.07 27.34 25.82
C LYS A 4 -17.42 27.21 24.34
N GLU A 5 -16.79 28.02 23.50
CA GLU A 5 -16.96 27.98 22.06
C GLU A 5 -16.33 26.70 21.48
N MET A 6 -15.16 26.30 22.00
CA MET A 6 -14.53 25.02 21.68
C MET A 6 -15.37 23.82 22.07
N GLU A 7 -15.92 23.81 23.28
CA GLU A 7 -16.77 22.73 23.78
C GLU A 7 -18.03 22.57 22.92
N LYS A 8 -18.65 23.70 22.54
CA LYS A 8 -19.81 23.70 21.64
C LYS A 8 -19.48 23.12 20.26
N ILE A 9 -18.36 23.55 19.65
CA ILE A 9 -17.89 23.02 18.36
C ILE A 9 -17.63 21.51 18.45
N GLN A 10 -17.03 21.04 19.55
CA GLN A 10 -16.80 19.61 19.75
C GLN A 10 -18.10 18.82 19.91
N GLU A 11 -19.11 19.37 20.58
CA GLU A 11 -20.41 18.73 20.72
C GLU A 11 -21.15 18.62 19.38
N GLU A 12 -21.19 19.71 18.60
CA GLU A 12 -21.76 19.71 17.25
C GLU A 12 -21.08 18.69 16.34
N ARG A 13 -19.75 18.55 16.45
CA ARG A 13 -18.98 17.52 15.73
C ARG A 13 -19.34 16.11 16.17
N ARG A 14 -19.49 15.86 17.47
CA ARG A 14 -19.92 14.55 18.00
C ARG A 14 -21.30 14.17 17.49
N GLU A 15 -22.24 15.12 17.50
CA GLU A 15 -23.59 14.91 17.00
C GLU A 15 -23.60 14.61 15.49
N PHE A 16 -22.83 15.38 14.70
CA PHE A 16 -22.68 15.14 13.27
C PHE A 16 -22.17 13.73 12.99
N VAL A 17 -21.08 13.30 13.66
CA VAL A 17 -20.51 11.96 13.50
C VAL A 17 -21.54 10.88 13.83
N LYS A 18 -22.31 11.05 14.91
CA LYS A 18 -23.38 10.12 15.27
C LYS A 18 -24.45 10.02 14.19
N ASN A 19 -24.85 11.16 13.61
CA ASN A 19 -25.85 11.20 12.53
C ASN A 19 -25.35 10.50 11.26
N LEU A 20 -24.07 10.65 10.89
CA LEU A 20 -23.47 9.87 9.81
C LEU A 20 -23.57 8.37 10.07
N GLY A 21 -23.30 7.94 11.31
CA GLY A 21 -23.44 6.55 11.71
C GLY A 21 -24.87 6.00 11.55
N ILE A 22 -25.90 6.84 11.64
CA ILE A 22 -27.30 6.46 11.41
C ILE A 22 -27.57 6.32 9.90
N GLU A 23 -27.15 7.31 9.11
CA GLU A 23 -27.31 7.30 7.65
C GLU A 23 -26.62 6.09 7.01
N TYR A 24 -25.39 5.77 7.45
CA TYR A 24 -24.64 4.62 6.96
C TYR A 24 -25.33 3.30 7.30
N ARG A 25 -25.94 3.17 8.49
CA ARG A 25 -26.73 2.00 8.87
C ARG A 25 -27.97 1.86 8.02
N TYR A 26 -28.73 2.93 7.84
CA TYR A 26 -29.93 2.93 7.01
C TYR A 26 -29.59 2.53 5.57
N GLY A 27 -28.58 3.17 4.97
CA GLY A 27 -28.17 2.87 3.61
C GLY A 27 -27.63 1.43 3.43
N CYS A 28 -26.90 0.91 4.42
CA CYS A 28 -26.38 -0.46 4.33
C CYS A 28 -27.47 -1.52 4.57
N TYR A 29 -28.28 -1.36 5.62
CA TYR A 29 -29.21 -2.40 6.07
C TYR A 29 -30.58 -2.30 5.42
N GLU A 30 -31.10 -1.11 5.18
CA GLU A 30 -32.44 -0.93 4.57
C GLU A 30 -32.31 -0.82 3.05
N GLU A 31 -31.46 0.07 2.55
CA GLU A 31 -31.30 0.30 1.11
C GLU A 31 -30.36 -0.70 0.43
N LYS A 32 -29.65 -1.52 1.22
CA LYS A 32 -28.69 -2.54 0.75
C LYS A 32 -27.56 -1.97 -0.14
N ARG A 33 -27.25 -0.69 -0.02
CA ARG A 33 -26.23 0.01 -0.80
C ARG A 33 -24.81 -0.41 -0.40
N ALA A 34 -24.01 -0.82 -1.39
CA ALA A 34 -22.66 -1.33 -1.16
C ALA A 34 -21.68 -0.26 -0.65
N ASP A 35 -21.81 0.97 -1.16
CA ASP A 35 -21.06 2.14 -0.69
C ASP A 35 -21.40 2.49 0.75
N SER A 36 -22.68 2.46 1.14
CA SER A 36 -23.08 2.67 2.54
C SER A 36 -22.56 1.59 3.48
N CYS A 37 -22.54 0.32 3.06
CA CYS A 37 -21.94 -0.75 3.85
C CYS A 37 -20.42 -0.58 4.01
N GLN A 38 -19.72 -0.08 2.98
CA GLN A 38 -18.31 0.27 3.12
C GLN A 38 -18.12 1.39 4.15
N LEU A 39 -18.89 2.48 4.03
CA LEU A 39 -18.80 3.63 4.93
C LEU A 39 -19.14 3.25 6.37
N LEU A 40 -20.14 2.38 6.56
CA LEU A 40 -20.46 1.85 7.88
C LEU A 40 -19.31 1.01 8.45
N GLY A 41 -18.67 0.18 7.64
CA GLY A 41 -17.49 -0.60 8.07
C GLY A 41 -16.34 0.31 8.50
N GLU A 42 -16.06 1.36 7.74
CA GLU A 42 -15.02 2.37 8.06
C GLU A 42 -15.38 3.16 9.32
N TYR A 43 -16.64 3.54 9.48
CA TYR A 43 -17.16 4.20 10.69
C TYR A 43 -16.94 3.31 11.93
N MET A 44 -17.28 2.02 11.83
CA MET A 44 -17.09 1.06 12.91
C MET A 44 -15.62 0.84 13.25
N GLU A 45 -14.74 0.81 12.24
CA GLU A 45 -13.30 0.60 12.42
C GLU A 45 -12.60 1.82 13.04
N ALA A 46 -12.85 3.01 12.51
CA ALA A 46 -12.09 4.21 12.84
C ALA A 46 -12.65 5.00 14.03
N LEU A 47 -13.99 5.05 14.16
CA LEU A 47 -14.65 5.92 15.14
C LEU A 47 -15.14 5.14 16.35
N GLU A 48 -15.84 4.03 16.13
CA GLU A 48 -16.34 3.17 17.21
C GLU A 48 -15.28 2.17 17.71
N GLN A 49 -14.19 2.00 16.95
CA GLN A 49 -13.14 0.99 17.20
C GLN A 49 -13.69 -0.43 17.36
N ASN A 50 -14.86 -0.71 16.78
CA ASN A 50 -15.52 -2.01 16.80
C ASN A 50 -15.06 -2.84 15.61
N PHE A 51 -13.85 -3.38 15.72
CA PHE A 51 -13.21 -4.13 14.65
C PHE A 51 -13.95 -5.40 14.25
N LYS A 52 -14.68 -6.02 15.19
CA LYS A 52 -15.48 -7.21 14.92
C LYS A 52 -16.65 -6.91 13.97
N VAL A 53 -17.38 -5.82 14.23
CA VAL A 53 -18.48 -5.40 13.36
C VAL A 53 -17.96 -4.91 12.01
N ALA A 54 -16.88 -4.12 12.01
CA ALA A 54 -16.23 -3.67 10.78
C ALA A 54 -15.79 -4.84 9.89
N TYR A 55 -15.13 -5.85 10.48
CA TYR A 55 -14.73 -7.07 9.80
C TYR A 55 -15.92 -7.77 9.12
N THR A 56 -17.01 -7.99 9.86
CA THR A 56 -18.23 -8.63 9.32
C THR A 56 -18.82 -7.83 8.16
N LEU A 57 -18.92 -6.50 8.30
CA LEU A 57 -19.43 -5.61 7.25
C LEU A 57 -18.57 -5.70 5.98
N PHE A 58 -17.25 -5.60 6.09
CA PHE A 58 -16.36 -5.70 4.93
C PHE A 58 -16.42 -7.07 4.27
N LYS A 59 -16.43 -8.14 5.07
CA LYS A 59 -16.55 -9.51 4.60
C LYS A 59 -17.84 -9.72 3.81
N GLU A 60 -19.00 -9.43 4.41
CA GLU A 60 -20.30 -9.63 3.78
C GLU A 60 -20.46 -8.77 2.52
N ASN A 61 -20.02 -7.50 2.58
CA ASN A 61 -20.10 -6.61 1.43
C ASN A 61 -19.19 -7.08 0.28
N CYS A 62 -18.01 -7.62 0.60
CA CYS A 62 -17.14 -8.24 -0.39
C CYS A 62 -17.76 -9.52 -0.98
N GLU A 63 -18.20 -10.44 -0.14
CA GLU A 63 -18.67 -11.76 -0.57
C GLU A 63 -19.97 -11.67 -1.39
N GLN A 64 -20.91 -10.83 -0.95
CA GLN A 64 -22.25 -10.73 -1.54
C GLN A 64 -22.32 -9.69 -2.66
N ARG A 65 -21.68 -8.52 -2.49
CA ARG A 65 -21.81 -7.40 -3.43
C ARG A 65 -20.56 -7.13 -4.26
N LYS A 66 -19.46 -7.85 -4.00
CA LYS A 66 -18.17 -7.71 -4.72
C LYS A 66 -17.65 -6.27 -4.73
N TYR A 67 -17.91 -5.51 -3.66
CA TYR A 67 -17.51 -4.11 -3.60
C TYR A 67 -15.98 -3.99 -3.41
N PRO A 68 -15.22 -3.40 -4.36
CA PRO A 68 -13.76 -3.48 -4.36
C PRO A 68 -13.09 -3.01 -3.07
N LYS A 69 -13.54 -1.86 -2.52
CA LYS A 69 -12.96 -1.29 -1.29
C LYS A 69 -13.19 -2.19 -0.07
N SER A 70 -14.36 -2.82 0.02
CA SER A 70 -14.67 -3.78 1.09
C SER A 70 -13.86 -5.05 0.93
N CYS A 71 -13.68 -5.54 -0.30
CA CYS A 71 -12.83 -6.70 -0.55
C CYS A 71 -11.36 -6.44 -0.20
N TYR A 72 -10.85 -5.25 -0.48
CA TYR A 72 -9.52 -4.84 -0.02
C TYR A 72 -9.43 -4.81 1.51
N LYS A 73 -10.38 -4.16 2.19
CA LYS A 73 -10.41 -4.14 3.67
C LYS A 73 -10.49 -5.55 4.25
N TYR A 74 -11.37 -6.40 3.74
CA TYR A 74 -11.50 -7.79 4.17
C TYR A 74 -10.18 -8.58 3.96
N ALA A 75 -9.52 -8.41 2.82
CA ALA A 75 -8.19 -8.98 2.58
C ALA A 75 -7.17 -8.55 3.64
N MET A 76 -7.16 -7.27 4.03
CA MET A 76 -6.23 -6.79 5.06
C MET A 76 -6.49 -7.43 6.43
N TYR A 77 -7.75 -7.68 6.79
CA TYR A 77 -8.08 -8.46 7.99
C TYR A 77 -7.54 -9.89 7.91
N LEU A 78 -7.71 -10.56 6.77
CA LEU A 78 -7.20 -11.93 6.53
C LEU A 78 -5.67 -12.02 6.55
N LEU A 79 -4.95 -10.95 6.15
CA LEU A 79 -3.49 -10.91 6.21
C LEU A 79 -2.99 -10.62 7.64
N ASN A 80 -3.60 -9.66 8.32
CA ASN A 80 -3.15 -9.21 9.64
C ASN A 80 -3.56 -10.16 10.78
N GLY A 81 -4.56 -11.02 10.56
CA GLY A 81 -5.09 -11.90 11.59
C GLY A 81 -5.91 -11.19 12.67
N LYS A 82 -6.32 -9.96 12.43
CA LYS A 82 -7.19 -9.22 13.35
C LYS A 82 -8.60 -9.82 13.25
N GLU A 83 -9.21 -10.20 14.37
CA GLU A 83 -10.55 -10.84 14.44
C GLU A 83 -10.69 -12.20 13.72
N CYS A 84 -9.67 -12.71 13.03
CA CYS A 84 -9.69 -13.99 12.33
C CYS A 84 -8.29 -14.62 12.26
N GLN A 85 -8.21 -15.94 12.08
CA GLN A 85 -6.92 -16.59 11.82
C GLN A 85 -6.39 -16.16 10.44
N PRO A 86 -5.12 -15.74 10.31
CA PRO A 86 -4.55 -15.39 9.02
C PRO A 86 -4.72 -16.50 7.99
N ASN A 87 -5.12 -16.13 6.77
CA ASN A 87 -5.30 -17.10 5.69
C ASN A 87 -4.98 -16.48 4.33
N MET A 88 -3.76 -16.71 3.85
CA MET A 88 -3.27 -16.08 2.64
C MET A 88 -3.95 -16.63 1.38
N THR A 89 -4.33 -17.93 1.35
CA THR A 89 -5.15 -18.50 0.27
C THR A 89 -6.50 -17.82 0.13
N LYS A 90 -7.23 -17.61 1.24
CA LYS A 90 -8.53 -16.91 1.22
C LYS A 90 -8.42 -15.41 0.90
N THR A 91 -7.21 -14.85 0.98
CA THR A 91 -6.96 -13.44 0.66
C THR A 91 -6.93 -13.20 -0.86
N ILE A 92 -6.65 -14.24 -1.67
CA ILE A 92 -6.48 -14.11 -3.12
C ILE A 92 -7.77 -13.58 -3.79
N ASP A 93 -8.93 -14.20 -3.54
CA ASP A 93 -10.17 -13.81 -4.23
C ASP A 93 -10.62 -12.36 -3.88
N PRO A 94 -10.63 -11.93 -2.61
CA PRO A 94 -10.91 -10.52 -2.29
C PRO A 94 -9.91 -9.55 -2.94
N LEU A 95 -8.61 -9.89 -2.99
CA LEU A 95 -7.61 -9.05 -3.65
C LEU A 95 -7.77 -9.00 -5.16
N HIS A 96 -8.20 -10.10 -5.80
CA HIS A 96 -8.60 -10.12 -7.21
C HIS A 96 -9.71 -9.10 -7.47
N VAL A 97 -10.81 -9.17 -6.70
CA VAL A 97 -11.94 -8.23 -6.85
C VAL A 97 -11.49 -6.78 -6.63
N ALA A 98 -10.65 -6.53 -5.62
CA ALA A 98 -10.11 -5.20 -5.38
C ALA A 98 -9.26 -4.70 -6.56
N CYS A 99 -8.38 -5.55 -7.10
CA CYS A 99 -7.52 -5.22 -8.23
C CYS A 99 -8.31 -5.00 -9.53
N ASP A 100 -9.35 -5.80 -9.78
CA ASP A 100 -10.24 -5.65 -10.94
C ASP A 100 -11.08 -4.38 -10.84
N GLY A 101 -11.42 -3.95 -9.61
CA GLY A 101 -11.97 -2.63 -9.31
C GLY A 101 -10.97 -1.48 -9.39
N ASN A 102 -9.79 -1.67 -9.99
CA ASN A 102 -8.71 -0.69 -10.12
C ASN A 102 -8.22 -0.09 -8.80
N LEU A 103 -8.37 -0.80 -7.68
CA LEU A 103 -7.68 -0.43 -6.45
C LEU A 103 -6.23 -0.86 -6.55
N LYS A 104 -5.36 0.13 -6.74
CA LYS A 104 -3.92 -0.08 -6.92
C LYS A 104 -3.28 -0.87 -5.78
N GLN A 105 -3.71 -0.63 -4.54
CA GLN A 105 -3.29 -1.41 -3.38
C GLN A 105 -3.75 -2.87 -3.48
N GLY A 106 -4.98 -3.13 -3.97
CA GLY A 106 -5.47 -4.49 -4.22
C GLY A 106 -4.55 -5.27 -5.16
N CYS A 107 -4.16 -4.65 -6.28
CA CYS A 107 -3.20 -5.24 -7.22
C CYS A 107 -1.82 -5.45 -6.60
N ARG A 108 -1.31 -4.48 -5.82
CA ARG A 108 -0.02 -4.56 -5.15
C ARG A 108 0.03 -5.71 -4.15
N TYR A 109 -0.97 -5.84 -3.28
CA TYR A 109 -1.01 -6.93 -2.31
C TYR A 109 -1.25 -8.28 -2.97
N LEU A 110 -2.06 -8.34 -4.03
CA LEU A 110 -2.24 -9.58 -4.80
C LEU A 110 -0.91 -10.05 -5.39
N SER A 111 -0.16 -9.11 -5.95
CA SER A 111 1.18 -9.36 -6.45
C SER A 111 2.10 -9.91 -5.36
N LEU A 112 2.13 -9.29 -4.18
CA LEU A 112 2.96 -9.74 -3.05
C LEU A 112 2.58 -11.14 -2.55
N VAL A 113 1.27 -11.47 -2.53
CA VAL A 113 0.79 -12.82 -2.18
C VAL A 113 1.31 -13.88 -3.16
N HIS A 114 1.38 -13.55 -4.46
CA HIS A 114 2.00 -14.42 -5.46
C HIS A 114 3.53 -14.43 -5.39
N TRP A 115 4.15 -13.29 -5.07
CA TRP A 115 5.60 -13.18 -4.94
C TRP A 115 6.14 -13.98 -3.77
N ASN A 116 5.45 -13.96 -2.63
CA ASN A 116 5.94 -14.65 -1.43
C ASN A 116 5.69 -16.17 -1.51
N GLY A 117 4.55 -16.59 -2.04
CA GLY A 117 4.12 -17.98 -1.98
C GLY A 117 3.95 -18.49 -0.53
N GLU A 118 3.67 -19.78 -0.41
CA GLU A 118 3.52 -20.56 0.83
C GLU A 118 4.04 -21.98 0.60
N LYS A 119 4.25 -22.74 1.67
CA LYS A 119 4.70 -24.14 1.61
C LYS A 119 3.89 -25.01 0.63
N HIS A 120 2.58 -24.80 0.56
CA HIS A 120 1.67 -25.55 -0.32
C HIS A 120 1.25 -24.78 -1.57
N ARG A 121 1.75 -23.56 -1.75
CA ARG A 121 1.46 -22.69 -2.90
C ARG A 121 2.73 -21.90 -3.22
N PRO A 122 3.70 -22.49 -3.93
CA PRO A 122 4.96 -21.82 -4.23
C PRO A 122 4.77 -20.45 -4.92
N ALA A 123 5.79 -19.61 -4.83
CA ALA A 123 5.77 -18.29 -5.47
C ALA A 123 5.51 -18.41 -6.99
N ASP A 124 4.71 -17.49 -7.52
CA ASP A 124 4.42 -17.34 -8.94
C ASP A 124 4.93 -15.98 -9.40
N SER A 125 6.21 -15.92 -9.82
CA SER A 125 6.85 -14.68 -10.24
C SER A 125 6.12 -14.00 -11.40
N LYS A 126 5.52 -14.77 -12.32
CA LYS A 126 4.84 -14.24 -13.50
C LYS A 126 3.55 -13.51 -13.10
N LYS A 127 2.72 -14.13 -12.26
CA LYS A 127 1.52 -13.46 -11.73
C LYS A 127 1.88 -12.27 -10.86
N ALA A 128 2.90 -12.42 -10.02
CA ALA A 128 3.38 -11.32 -9.19
C ALA A 128 3.79 -10.11 -10.04
N GLU A 129 4.65 -10.31 -11.04
CA GLU A 129 5.07 -9.24 -11.95
C GLU A 129 3.88 -8.59 -12.66
N MET A 130 2.95 -9.39 -13.20
CA MET A 130 1.75 -8.90 -13.89
C MET A 130 0.92 -7.97 -13.00
N TYR A 131 0.58 -8.38 -11.78
CA TYR A 131 -0.22 -7.56 -10.87
C TYR A 131 0.54 -6.36 -10.31
N MET A 132 1.86 -6.48 -10.11
CA MET A 132 2.66 -5.33 -9.66
C MET A 132 2.75 -4.26 -10.75
N LYS A 133 2.86 -4.67 -12.03
CA LYS A 133 2.81 -3.75 -13.18
C LYS A 133 1.48 -3.02 -13.23
N LYS A 134 0.37 -3.75 -13.11
CA LYS A 134 -0.97 -3.15 -13.03
C LYS A 134 -1.07 -2.14 -11.88
N ALA A 135 -0.56 -2.45 -10.70
CA ALA A 135 -0.54 -1.51 -9.57
C ALA A 135 0.28 -0.25 -9.88
N CYS A 136 1.48 -0.41 -10.46
CA CYS A 136 2.34 0.70 -10.88
C CYS A 136 1.71 1.57 -11.99
N ASP A 137 0.98 0.96 -12.92
CA ASP A 137 0.24 1.65 -13.97
C ASP A 137 -0.97 2.42 -13.44
N LEU A 138 -1.53 1.97 -12.31
CA LEU A 138 -2.53 2.70 -11.50
C LEU A 138 -1.90 3.73 -10.54
N GLU A 139 -0.67 4.17 -10.81
CA GLU A 139 0.05 5.19 -10.04
C GLU A 139 0.28 4.81 -8.57
N ASP A 140 0.54 3.52 -8.30
CA ASP A 140 1.09 3.08 -7.01
C ASP A 140 2.62 3.20 -7.05
N GLY A 141 3.15 4.31 -6.51
CA GLY A 141 4.59 4.57 -6.49
C GLY A 141 5.39 3.47 -5.77
N GLU A 142 4.83 2.88 -4.70
CA GLU A 142 5.47 1.78 -3.98
C GLU A 142 5.51 0.51 -4.85
N ALA A 143 4.47 0.24 -5.64
CA ALA A 143 4.48 -0.85 -6.60
C ALA A 143 5.56 -0.67 -7.70
N CYS A 144 5.68 0.55 -8.25
CA CYS A 144 6.75 0.86 -9.19
C CYS A 144 8.14 0.69 -8.56
N TRP A 145 8.31 1.15 -7.32
CA TRP A 145 9.56 0.96 -6.58
C TRP A 145 9.87 -0.52 -6.33
N LEU A 146 8.88 -1.33 -5.95
CA LEU A 146 9.05 -2.77 -5.77
C LEU A 146 9.44 -3.45 -7.10
N LEU A 147 8.79 -3.13 -8.22
CA LEU A 147 9.21 -3.63 -9.54
C LEU A 147 10.66 -3.28 -9.87
N SER A 148 11.06 -2.03 -9.59
CA SER A 148 12.44 -1.58 -9.75
C SER A 148 13.38 -2.51 -8.97
N THR A 149 13.09 -2.76 -7.70
CA THR A 149 13.92 -3.65 -6.86
C THR A 149 13.91 -5.11 -7.32
N TRP A 150 12.80 -5.61 -7.86
CA TRP A 150 12.71 -6.97 -8.38
C TRP A 150 13.57 -7.17 -9.62
N TYR A 151 13.58 -6.20 -10.54
CA TYR A 151 14.43 -6.25 -11.73
C TYR A 151 15.91 -5.97 -11.45
N MET A 152 16.27 -5.34 -10.32
CA MET A 152 17.66 -5.34 -9.86
C MET A 152 18.14 -6.78 -9.60
N GLY A 153 17.23 -7.66 -9.16
CA GLY A 153 17.48 -9.07 -8.94
C GLY A 153 17.94 -9.40 -7.53
N ASN A 154 17.70 -10.65 -7.12
CA ASN A 154 17.84 -11.10 -5.73
C ASN A 154 19.30 -11.24 -5.24
N LYS A 155 20.28 -11.17 -6.14
CA LYS A 155 21.73 -11.27 -5.82
C LYS A 155 22.39 -9.91 -5.57
N GLU A 156 21.64 -8.83 -5.75
CA GLU A 156 22.17 -7.48 -5.63
C GLU A 156 22.37 -7.05 -4.18
N LYS A 157 23.61 -6.68 -3.83
CA LYS A 157 23.98 -6.22 -2.47
C LYS A 157 23.66 -4.74 -2.28
N PHE A 158 22.46 -4.31 -2.69
CA PHE A 158 22.01 -2.95 -2.44
C PHE A 158 21.54 -2.83 -0.99
N ARG A 159 22.48 -2.48 -0.10
CA ARG A 159 22.20 -2.20 1.31
C ARG A 159 21.13 -1.10 1.43
N SER A 160 20.01 -1.45 2.05
CA SER A 160 18.92 -0.56 2.44
C SER A 160 19.00 -0.11 3.91
N ALA A 161 20.09 -0.44 4.61
CA ALA A 161 20.25 -0.18 6.04
C ALA A 161 21.64 0.41 6.38
N PRO A 162 21.79 1.12 7.52
CA PRO A 162 23.08 1.53 8.05
C PRO A 162 24.01 0.33 8.22
N VAL A 163 25.32 0.61 8.25
CA VAL A 163 26.44 -0.34 8.12
C VAL A 163 26.44 -1.52 9.11
N ASN A 164 25.57 -1.56 10.13
CA ASN A 164 25.72 -2.46 11.28
C ASN A 164 24.68 -3.59 11.42
N GLU A 165 23.74 -3.78 10.50
CA GLU A 165 22.87 -4.97 10.54
C GLU A 165 22.68 -5.59 9.14
N THR A 166 23.51 -6.56 8.80
CA THR A 166 23.24 -7.48 7.69
C THR A 166 22.45 -8.66 8.21
N LYS A 167 21.12 -8.54 8.30
CA LYS A 167 20.27 -9.73 8.38
C LYS A 167 20.15 -10.29 6.97
N GLU A 168 20.91 -11.35 6.71
CA GLU A 168 20.76 -12.15 5.50
C GLU A 168 19.41 -12.86 5.60
N HIS A 169 18.39 -12.28 4.96
CA HIS A 169 17.09 -12.92 4.85
C HIS A 169 17.18 -13.99 3.76
N ASP A 170 16.87 -15.24 4.11
CA ASP A 170 16.73 -16.31 3.14
C ASP A 170 15.58 -15.95 2.17
N ARG A 171 15.96 -15.57 0.94
CA ARG A 171 15.03 -15.23 -0.14
C ARG A 171 14.77 -16.40 -1.09
N ALA A 172 15.27 -17.61 -0.78
CA ALA A 172 15.18 -18.76 -1.68
C ALA A 172 13.73 -19.18 -1.97
N SER A 173 12.79 -18.87 -1.07
CA SER A 173 11.37 -19.18 -1.20
C SER A 173 10.54 -18.09 -1.91
N LEU A 174 11.12 -16.91 -2.15
CA LEU A 174 10.44 -15.81 -2.81
C LEU A 174 10.48 -15.94 -4.34
N GLY A 175 9.62 -15.16 -4.98
CA GLY A 175 9.66 -14.90 -6.41
C GLY A 175 11.02 -14.35 -6.84
N SER A 176 11.32 -14.57 -8.12
CA SER A 176 12.49 -14.03 -8.77
C SER A 176 12.15 -13.63 -10.20
N LEU A 177 12.71 -12.49 -10.62
CA LEU A 177 12.74 -12.05 -12.01
C LEU A 177 14.17 -12.10 -12.52
N GLU A 178 14.31 -12.26 -13.83
CA GLU A 178 15.59 -12.08 -14.49
C GLU A 178 16.05 -10.64 -14.31
N ARG A 179 17.32 -10.48 -13.92
CA ARG A 179 17.93 -9.18 -13.69
C ARG A 179 17.89 -8.35 -14.98
N ASN A 180 17.33 -7.16 -14.89
CA ASN A 180 17.24 -6.21 -16.00
C ASN A 180 17.36 -4.78 -15.47
N MET A 181 18.56 -4.22 -15.53
CA MET A 181 18.84 -2.90 -14.94
C MET A 181 18.21 -1.74 -15.71
N TYR A 182 17.89 -1.91 -17.00
CA TYR A 182 17.12 -0.92 -17.76
C TYR A 182 15.68 -0.82 -17.26
N LYS A 183 15.00 -1.96 -17.06
CA LYS A 183 13.66 -1.98 -16.45
C LYS A 183 13.70 -1.52 -14.99
N ALA A 184 14.73 -1.91 -14.25
CA ALA A 184 14.91 -1.44 -12.88
C ALA A 184 15.00 0.08 -12.83
N LEU A 185 15.78 0.68 -13.73
CA LEU A 185 15.91 2.13 -13.85
C LEU A 185 14.59 2.80 -14.27
N GLU A 186 13.91 2.26 -15.28
CA GLU A 186 12.62 2.77 -15.78
C GLU A 186 11.57 2.86 -14.65
N TYR A 187 11.29 1.74 -13.98
CA TYR A 187 10.34 1.72 -12.87
C TYR A 187 10.82 2.54 -11.67
N GLY A 188 12.14 2.60 -11.46
CA GLY A 188 12.76 3.38 -10.41
C GLY A 188 12.54 4.88 -10.60
N ILE A 189 12.71 5.37 -11.84
CA ILE A 189 12.43 6.76 -12.21
C ILE A 189 10.95 7.06 -12.03
N LYS A 190 10.06 6.20 -12.54
CA LYS A 190 8.60 6.37 -12.39
C LYS A 190 8.16 6.46 -10.93
N ALA A 191 8.69 5.61 -10.05
CA ALA A 191 8.42 5.70 -8.61
C ALA A 191 8.99 6.99 -7.97
N CYS A 192 10.17 7.44 -8.41
CA CYS A 192 10.76 8.69 -7.94
C CYS A 192 9.97 9.92 -8.42
N GLU A 193 9.33 9.85 -9.59
CA GLU A 193 8.39 10.87 -10.08
C GLU A 193 7.11 10.94 -9.24
N MET A 194 6.76 9.85 -8.54
CA MET A 194 5.66 9.77 -7.58
C MET A 194 6.13 10.01 -6.12
N ASP A 195 7.22 10.73 -5.94
CA ASP A 195 7.80 11.11 -4.64
C ASP A 195 8.17 9.95 -3.71
N VAL A 196 8.42 8.75 -4.24
CA VAL A 196 9.01 7.66 -3.47
C VAL A 196 10.51 7.91 -3.32
N PHE A 197 10.89 8.60 -2.24
CA PHE A 197 12.27 9.06 -2.04
C PHE A 197 13.29 7.91 -2.07
N GLN A 198 12.93 6.72 -1.54
CA GLN A 198 13.79 5.53 -1.57
C GLN A 198 14.12 5.13 -3.02
N SER A 199 13.18 5.33 -3.94
CA SER A 199 13.39 5.06 -5.36
C SER A 199 14.36 6.07 -5.98
N CYS A 200 14.23 7.36 -5.65
CA CYS A 200 15.19 8.38 -6.10
C CYS A 200 16.62 8.06 -5.65
N VAL A 201 16.81 7.62 -4.40
CA VAL A 201 18.11 7.17 -3.89
C VAL A 201 18.64 5.95 -4.66
N ASN A 202 17.76 4.99 -4.96
CA ASN A 202 18.15 3.80 -5.74
C ASN A 202 18.56 4.16 -7.17
N VAL A 203 17.79 5.00 -7.86
CA VAL A 203 18.10 5.49 -9.21
C VAL A 203 19.44 6.25 -9.22
N ALA A 204 19.65 7.14 -8.25
CA ALA A 204 20.92 7.86 -8.11
C ALA A 204 22.09 6.87 -7.97
N ARG A 205 21.91 5.81 -7.18
CA ARG A 205 22.92 4.76 -7.01
C ARG A 205 23.13 3.93 -8.27
N MET A 206 22.07 3.60 -9.02
CA MET A 206 22.18 2.89 -10.30
C MET A 206 23.08 3.67 -11.26
N TYR A 207 22.79 4.95 -11.47
CA TYR A 207 23.60 5.82 -12.33
C TYR A 207 25.03 6.02 -11.84
N LYS A 208 25.23 6.15 -10.51
CA LYS A 208 26.57 6.30 -9.92
C LYS A 208 27.45 5.07 -10.16
N LEU A 209 26.86 3.88 -10.05
CA LEU A 209 27.59 2.62 -10.19
C LEU A 209 27.76 2.21 -11.65
N GLY A 210 26.75 2.44 -12.51
CA GLY A 210 26.77 1.98 -13.90
C GLY A 210 26.81 0.45 -14.03
N ASP A 211 26.26 -0.27 -13.05
CA ASP A 211 26.20 -1.73 -13.09
C ASP A 211 24.97 -2.17 -13.90
N GLY A 212 25.18 -2.61 -15.14
CA GLY A 212 24.13 -3.04 -16.05
C GLY A 212 23.40 -1.91 -16.78
N ILE A 213 23.79 -0.65 -16.57
CA ILE A 213 23.39 0.55 -17.32
C ILE A 213 24.60 1.46 -17.52
N GLU A 214 24.51 2.48 -18.37
CA GLU A 214 25.56 3.48 -18.50
C GLU A 214 25.73 4.30 -17.21
N LYS A 215 26.99 4.45 -16.77
CA LYS A 215 27.33 5.28 -15.62
C LYS A 215 27.11 6.76 -15.96
N ASN A 216 26.37 7.48 -15.13
CA ASN A 216 26.12 8.91 -15.31
C ASN A 216 26.14 9.64 -13.96
N LEU A 217 27.18 10.42 -13.68
CA LEU A 217 27.32 11.11 -12.39
C LEU A 217 26.40 12.33 -12.25
N ASP A 218 26.02 12.95 -13.36
CA ASP A 218 25.13 14.12 -13.38
C ASP A 218 23.70 13.70 -13.03
N GLU A 219 23.19 12.65 -13.68
CA GLU A 219 21.90 12.05 -13.33
C GLU A 219 21.92 11.49 -11.90
N ALA A 220 23.02 10.86 -11.47
CA ALA A 220 23.15 10.42 -10.08
C ALA A 220 23.01 11.59 -9.09
N THR A 221 23.65 12.73 -9.36
CA THR A 221 23.59 13.93 -8.52
C THR A 221 22.19 14.54 -8.53
N LYS A 222 21.55 14.62 -9.70
CA LYS A 222 20.18 15.11 -9.89
C LYS A 222 19.17 14.30 -9.09
N PHE A 223 19.16 12.98 -9.23
CA PHE A 223 18.22 12.11 -8.49
C PHE A 223 18.48 12.12 -6.97
N MET A 224 19.74 12.26 -6.56
CA MET A 224 20.07 12.44 -5.13
C MET A 224 19.59 13.80 -4.59
N GLY A 225 19.66 14.85 -5.41
CA GLY A 225 19.08 16.17 -5.12
C GLY A 225 17.58 16.08 -4.88
N LYS A 226 16.85 15.48 -5.83
CA LYS A 226 15.41 15.26 -5.73
C LYS A 226 15.03 14.43 -4.49
N ALA A 227 15.78 13.37 -4.19
CA ALA A 227 15.54 12.57 -2.97
C ALA A 227 15.63 13.42 -1.69
N ARG A 228 16.58 14.36 -1.63
CA ARG A 228 16.74 15.28 -0.50
C ARG A 228 15.57 16.24 -0.38
N GLU A 229 15.15 16.84 -1.50
CA GLU A 229 14.00 17.75 -1.54
C GLU A 229 12.71 17.08 -1.04
N ILE A 230 12.43 15.86 -1.50
CA ILE A 230 11.28 15.08 -1.03
C ILE A 230 11.37 14.81 0.48
N MET A 231 12.53 14.37 0.97
CA MET A 231 12.71 14.12 2.40
C MET A 231 12.57 15.38 3.26
N GLU A 232 13.05 16.52 2.79
CA GLU A 232 12.89 17.81 3.47
C GLU A 232 11.41 18.24 3.51
N ALA A 233 10.69 18.05 2.40
CA ALA A 233 9.26 18.31 2.34
C ALA A 233 8.47 17.42 3.32
N ILE A 234 8.79 16.13 3.43
CA ILE A 234 8.17 15.21 4.41
C ILE A 234 8.39 15.71 5.84
N LYS A 235 9.64 16.02 6.21
CA LYS A 235 9.97 16.53 7.56
C LYS A 235 9.26 17.85 7.88
N SER A 236 9.15 18.74 6.90
CA SER A 236 8.47 20.02 7.09
C SER A 236 6.99 19.85 7.41
N LYS A 237 6.32 18.86 6.79
CA LYS A 237 4.90 18.54 7.04
C LYS A 237 4.68 17.90 8.41
N GLU A 238 5.59 17.04 8.86
CA GLU A 238 5.54 16.44 10.20
C GLU A 238 5.74 17.48 11.32
N ASN A 239 6.46 18.57 11.03
CA ASN A 239 6.70 19.66 11.97
C ASN A 239 5.59 20.72 12.01
N VAL A 240 4.53 20.59 11.20
CA VAL A 240 3.31 21.38 11.36
C VAL A 240 2.47 20.69 12.43
N PRO A 241 2.20 21.32 13.59
CA PRO A 241 1.28 20.75 14.58
C PRO A 241 -0.02 20.38 13.87
N GLY A 242 -0.38 19.09 13.90
CA GLY A 242 -1.57 18.59 13.23
C GLY A 242 -2.78 19.41 13.64
N PHE A 243 -3.47 20.00 12.65
CA PHE A 243 -4.76 20.63 12.86
C PHE A 243 -5.78 19.52 13.14
N THR A 244 -5.91 19.12 14.40
CA THR A 244 -7.08 18.42 14.91
C THR A 244 -8.17 19.46 15.11
N GLY A 245 -8.75 19.92 13.99
CA GLY A 245 -9.93 20.76 13.97
C GLY A 245 -11.17 19.90 13.90
#